data_AF-A0A962SGZ6-F1
#
_entry.id   AF-A0A962SGZ6-F1
#
_cell.length_a   1.000
_cell.length_b   1.000
_cell.length_c   1.000
_cell.angle_alpha   90.00
_cell.angle_beta   90.00
_cell.angle_gamma   90.00
#
_symmetry.space_group_name_H-M   'P 1'
#
loop_
_entity.id
_entity.type
_entity.pdbx_description
1 polymer ?
#
loop_
_entity_poly.entity_id
_entity_poly.type
_entity_poly.pdbx_seq_one_letter_code
_entity_poly.pdbx_strand_id
1 'polypeptide(L)'
;MIILIPGIPADTNPDSLQQFLQNCMNSVWLLPVFRRRGRVERCEVLRIKDPAQNRVEYHGLAYVDDETTGEALIKQISSCRIDGRTMQPRIYHSRSSNKERRMRSTDPEELAIVDRRRSDRRRNNLIIDHIPAPLSPASVPS
;
A
#
# COMPACT_ATOMS: atom_id res chain seq x y z
N MET A 1 -5.27 3.22 10.25
CA MET A 1 -4.72 3.84 9.01
C MET A 1 -4.40 2.77 7.97
N ILE A 2 -4.13 3.17 6.72
CA ILE A 2 -3.60 2.28 5.68
C ILE A 2 -2.20 2.76 5.31
N ILE A 3 -1.23 1.85 5.23
CA ILE A 3 0.13 2.11 4.77
C ILE A 3 0.31 1.44 3.41
N LEU A 4 0.79 2.20 2.42
CA LEU A 4 1.21 1.70 1.12
C LEU A 4 2.72 1.42 1.16
N ILE A 5 3.09 0.20 0.80
CA ILE A 5 4.48 -0.29 0.75
C ILE A 5 4.82 -0.57 -0.72
N PRO A 6 5.50 0.35 -1.42
CA PRO A 6 5.72 0.21 -2.84
C PRO A 6 6.89 -0.73 -3.17
N GLY A 7 6.76 -1.45 -4.29
CA GLY A 7 7.86 -2.22 -4.88
C GLY A 7 8.27 -3.45 -4.08
N ILE A 8 7.28 -4.17 -3.54
CA ILE A 8 7.52 -5.47 -2.88
C ILE A 8 7.87 -6.55 -3.93
N PRO A 9 8.54 -7.64 -3.52
CA PRO A 9 8.83 -8.78 -4.40
C PRO A 9 7.57 -9.41 -4.98
N ALA A 10 7.66 -9.95 -6.20
CA ALA A 10 6.52 -10.51 -6.94
C ALA A 10 5.94 -11.79 -6.33
N ASP A 11 6.74 -12.52 -5.55
CA ASP A 11 6.38 -13.73 -4.81
C ASP A 11 5.81 -13.41 -3.42
N THR A 12 5.75 -12.12 -3.03
CA THR A 12 5.14 -11.71 -1.76
C THR A 12 3.64 -11.96 -1.80
N ASN A 13 3.15 -12.68 -0.78
CA ASN A 13 1.73 -12.90 -0.55
C ASN A 13 1.28 -12.12 0.70
N PRO A 14 -0.05 -11.94 0.90
CA PRO A 14 -0.56 -11.19 2.04
C PRO A 14 -0.06 -11.68 3.41
N ASP A 15 0.08 -13.00 3.61
CA ASP A 15 0.49 -13.59 4.88
C ASP A 15 1.99 -13.35 5.14
N SER A 16 2.84 -13.53 4.12
CA SER A 16 4.27 -13.28 4.24
C SER A 16 4.56 -11.79 4.47
N LEU A 17 3.78 -10.91 3.83
CA LEU A 17 3.84 -9.47 4.10
C LEU A 17 3.42 -9.18 5.55
N GLN A 18 2.32 -9.77 6.04
CA GLN A 18 1.88 -9.55 7.41
C GLN A 18 2.92 -10.04 8.43
N GLN A 19 3.52 -11.20 8.21
CA GLN A 19 4.57 -11.74 9.07
C GLN A 19 5.83 -10.86 9.07
N PHE A 20 6.24 -10.37 7.90
CA PHE A 20 7.34 -9.41 7.77
C PHE A 20 7.08 -8.15 8.61
N LEU A 21 5.87 -7.58 8.50
CA LEU A 21 5.49 -6.37 9.24
C LEU A 21 5.43 -6.60 10.75
N GLN A 22 4.90 -7.74 11.19
CA GLN A 22 4.90 -8.13 12.61
C GLN A 22 6.34 -8.25 13.14
N ASN A 23 7.26 -8.81 12.36
CA ASN A 23 8.68 -8.90 12.75
C ASN A 23 9.34 -7.51 12.87
N CYS A 24 9.05 -6.58 11.96
CA CYS A 24 9.50 -5.20 12.07
C CYS A 24 8.98 -4.52 13.35
N MET A 25 7.74 -4.81 13.75
CA MET A 25 7.17 -4.28 15.00
C MET A 25 7.84 -4.87 16.25
N ASN A 26 8.17 -6.16 16.23
CA ASN A 26 8.77 -6.85 17.39
C ASN A 26 10.22 -6.43 17.65
N SER A 27 10.97 -6.03 16.63
CA SER A 27 12.38 -5.63 16.73
C SER A 27 12.64 -4.40 17.62
N VAL A 28 11.67 -3.48 17.70
CA VAL A 28 11.79 -2.22 18.48
C VAL A 28 11.22 -2.37 19.90
N TRP A 29 10.38 -3.38 20.13
CA TRP A 29 9.48 -3.44 21.27
C TRP A 29 9.96 -4.36 22.39
N LEU A 30 11.28 -4.40 22.62
CA LEU A 30 11.91 -5.08 23.77
C LEU A 30 11.73 -4.30 25.09
N LEU A 31 10.99 -3.18 25.11
CA LEU A 31 10.73 -2.39 26.32
C LEU A 31 9.37 -2.75 26.94
N PRO A 32 9.30 -2.98 28.27
CA PRO A 32 8.07 -3.37 28.95
C PRO A 32 7.23 -2.12 29.23
N VAL A 33 6.27 -1.80 28.35
CA VAL A 33 5.32 -0.70 28.60
C VAL A 33 3.89 -1.20 28.49
N PHE A 34 3.10 -0.99 29.55
CA PHE A 34 1.70 -1.39 29.75
C PHE A 34 0.67 -0.68 28.81
N ARG A 35 1.07 -0.24 27.61
CA ARG A 35 0.15 0.37 26.64
C ARG A 35 -0.41 -0.70 25.69
N ARG A 36 -1.69 -0.56 25.31
CA ARG A 36 -2.30 -1.39 24.25
C ARG A 36 -1.43 -1.26 23.01
N ARG A 37 -0.87 -2.39 22.56
CA ARG A 37 -0.07 -2.48 21.34
C ARG A 37 -1.02 -2.37 20.16
N GLY A 38 -0.78 -1.42 19.26
CA GLY A 38 -1.43 -1.47 17.95
C GLY A 38 -0.96 -2.70 17.18
N ARG A 39 -1.74 -3.12 16.19
CA ARG A 39 -1.49 -4.31 15.37
C ARG A 39 -1.77 -4.03 13.90
N VAL A 40 -1.11 -4.81 13.05
CA VAL A 40 -1.51 -4.95 11.64
C VAL A 40 -2.71 -5.89 11.61
N GLU A 41 -3.88 -5.37 11.27
CA GLU A 41 -5.14 -6.12 11.22
C GLU A 41 -5.17 -7.07 10.02
N ARG A 42 -4.74 -6.58 8.86
CA ARG A 42 -4.71 -7.35 7.61
C ARG A 42 -3.75 -6.71 6.62
N CYS A 43 -3.31 -7.51 5.65
CA CYS A 43 -2.53 -7.05 4.51
C CYS A 43 -3.23 -7.39 3.20
N GLU A 44 -2.96 -6.59 2.17
CA GLU A 44 -3.29 -6.89 0.79
C GLU A 44 -2.05 -6.72 -0.08
N VAL A 45 -1.98 -7.46 -1.19
CA VAL A 45 -0.97 -7.27 -2.21
C VAL A 45 -1.65 -6.84 -3.50
N LEU A 46 -1.27 -5.68 -4.00
CA LEU A 46 -1.71 -5.13 -5.27
C LEU A 46 -0.70 -5.47 -6.36
N ARG A 47 -1.19 -5.99 -7.48
CA ARG A 47 -0.45 -6.14 -8.72
C ARG A 47 -0.94 -5.11 -9.73
N ILE A 48 -0.09 -4.18 -10.10
CA ILE A 48 -0.38 -3.14 -11.08
C ILE A 48 0.35 -3.50 -12.37
N LYS A 49 -0.41 -3.72 -13.44
CA LYS A 49 0.13 -3.95 -14.79
C LYS A 49 0.00 -2.67 -15.61
N ASP A 50 1.10 -2.28 -16.22
CA ASP A 50 1.17 -1.24 -17.24
C ASP A 50 1.40 -1.92 -18.60
N PRO A 51 0.32 -2.15 -19.38
CA PRO A 51 0.43 -2.79 -20.69
C PRO A 51 1.17 -1.92 -21.71
N ALA A 52 1.17 -0.59 -21.54
CA ALA A 52 1.85 0.32 -22.47
C ALA A 52 3.38 0.23 -22.32
N GLN A 53 3.87 0.00 -21.11
CA GLN A 53 5.31 -0.14 -20.83
C GLN A 53 5.78 -1.59 -20.65
N ASN A 54 4.86 -2.56 -20.75
CA ASN A 54 5.08 -3.96 -20.42
C ASN A 54 5.72 -4.15 -19.03
N ARG A 55 5.22 -3.41 -18.04
CA ARG A 55 5.74 -3.43 -16.66
C ARG A 55 4.71 -3.97 -15.69
N VAL A 56 5.18 -4.71 -14.70
CA VAL A 56 4.37 -5.19 -13.59
C VAL A 56 5.01 -4.70 -12.29
N GLU A 57 4.21 -4.08 -11.45
CA GLU A 57 4.60 -3.59 -10.14
C GLU A 57 3.77 -4.27 -9.06
N TYR A 58 4.41 -4.59 -7.94
CA TYR A 58 3.75 -5.17 -6.77
C TYR A 58 3.85 -4.19 -5.61
N HIS A 59 2.74 -3.98 -4.91
CA HIS A 59 2.64 -3.05 -3.80
C HIS A 59 1.86 -3.68 -2.65
N GLY A 60 2.32 -3.50 -1.42
CA GLY A 60 1.62 -3.94 -0.22
C GLY A 60 0.69 -2.85 0.31
N LEU A 61 -0.48 -3.24 0.82
CA LEU A 61 -1.30 -2.41 1.69
C LEU A 61 -1.34 -3.07 3.07
N ALA A 62 -1.02 -2.30 4.11
CA ALA A 62 -1.13 -2.74 5.49
C ALA A 62 -2.19 -1.90 6.21
N TYR A 63 -3.16 -2.59 6.81
CA TYR A 63 -4.22 -1.98 7.61
C TYR A 63 -3.81 -2.06 9.07
N VAL A 64 -3.61 -0.90 9.68
CA VAL A 64 -3.12 -0.77 11.07
C VAL A 64 -4.19 -0.09 11.90
N ASP A 65 -4.50 -0.62 13.07
CA ASP A 65 -5.59 -0.13 13.93
C ASP A 65 -5.29 1.23 14.57
N ASP A 66 -4.03 1.51 14.88
CA ASP A 66 -3.59 2.70 15.63
C ASP A 66 -2.60 3.57 14.84
N GLU A 67 -2.78 4.89 14.89
CA GLU A 67 -1.97 5.89 14.17
C GLU A 67 -0.51 5.93 14.63
N THR A 68 -0.27 5.88 15.93
CA THR A 68 1.10 5.91 16.47
C THR A 68 1.91 4.67 16.05
N THR A 69 1.23 3.52 16.02
CA THR A 69 1.81 2.25 15.61
C THR A 69 2.22 2.25 14.14
N GLY A 70 1.36 2.76 13.25
CA GLY A 70 1.74 2.78 11.84
C GLY A 70 2.74 3.87 11.47
N GLU A 71 2.79 5.02 12.17
CA GLU A 71 3.92 5.95 12.01
C GLU A 71 5.25 5.31 12.37
N ALA A 72 5.29 4.58 13.49
CA ALA A 72 6.48 3.83 13.90
C ALA A 72 6.84 2.75 12.86
N LEU A 73 5.83 2.04 12.34
CA LEU A 73 6.01 1.02 11.31
C LEU A 73 6.54 1.60 9.99
N ILE A 74 6.06 2.78 9.55
CA ILE A 74 6.59 3.49 8.38
C ILE A 74 8.09 3.78 8.56
N LYS A 75 8.48 4.30 9.72
CA LYS A 75 9.90 4.59 10.01
C LYS A 75 10.75 3.32 9.99
N GLN A 76 10.25 2.24 10.58
CA GLN A 76 10.90 0.92 10.57
C GLN A 76 11.11 0.39 9.15
N ILE A 77 10.03 0.28 8.37
CA ILE A 77 10.09 -0.26 7.00
C ILE A 77 11.00 0.62 6.11
N SER A 78 10.99 1.94 6.30
CA SER A 78 11.87 2.87 5.56
C SER A 78 13.35 2.62 5.82
N SER A 79 13.69 2.05 6.98
CA SER A 79 15.06 1.65 7.33
C SER A 79 15.42 0.23 6.85
N CYS A 80 14.42 -0.57 6.48
CA CYS A 80 14.61 -1.91 5.95
C CYS A 80 14.98 -1.89 4.46
N ARG A 81 15.78 -2.87 4.06
CA ARG A 81 16.04 -3.18 2.66
C ARG A 81 15.39 -4.51 2.30
N ILE A 82 14.62 -4.52 1.23
CA ILE A 82 14.19 -5.77 0.58
C ILE A 82 14.90 -5.83 -0.77
N ASP A 83 15.57 -6.95 -1.04
CA ASP A 83 16.37 -7.17 -2.26
C ASP A 83 17.36 -6.02 -2.58
N GLY A 84 17.99 -5.50 -1.52
CA GLY A 84 18.96 -4.39 -1.63
C GLY A 84 18.35 -3.02 -1.91
N ARG A 85 17.02 -2.92 -2.07
CA ARG A 85 16.32 -1.65 -2.30
C ARG A 85 15.71 -1.13 -1.00
N THR A 86 15.91 0.16 -0.74
CA THR A 86 15.22 0.85 0.35
C THR A 86 13.76 1.06 -0.05
N MET A 87 12.84 0.61 0.80
CA MET A 87 11.42 0.87 0.59
C MET A 87 11.06 2.29 1.02
N GLN A 88 10.08 2.89 0.34
CA GLN A 88 9.50 4.18 0.70
C GLN A 88 8.03 4.01 1.09
N PRO A 89 7.75 3.40 2.25
CA PRO A 89 6.39 3.25 2.75
C PRO A 89 5.77 4.64 3.01
N ARG A 90 4.47 4.76 2.77
CA ARG A 90 3.74 6.03 2.94
C ARG A 90 2.31 5.79 3.37
N ILE A 91 1.71 6.78 4.02
CA ILE A 91 0.28 6.76 4.35
C ILE A 91 -0.53 6.70 3.04
N TYR A 92 -1.46 5.76 2.98
CA TYR A 92 -2.39 5.64 1.87
C TYR A 92 -3.67 6.44 2.19
N HIS A 93 -3.87 7.52 1.43
CA HIS A 93 -5.12 8.27 1.47
C HIS A 93 -6.02 7.80 0.33
N SER A 94 -7.11 7.12 0.68
CA SER A 94 -8.14 6.75 -0.29
C SER A 94 -8.75 8.02 -0.87
N ARG A 95 -8.77 8.13 -2.20
CA ARG A 95 -9.48 9.21 -2.89
C ARG A 95 -10.95 8.82 -2.93
N SER A 96 -11.80 9.49 -2.16
CA SER A 96 -13.25 9.32 -2.27
C SER A 96 -13.70 9.71 -3.67
N SER A 97 -14.29 8.76 -4.41
CA SER A 97 -14.89 9.00 -5.74
C SER A 97 -15.93 10.13 -5.72
N ASN A 98 -16.65 10.29 -4.61
CA ASN A 98 -17.70 11.31 -4.43
C ASN A 98 -17.21 12.75 -4.23
N LYS A 99 -15.90 13.00 -4.09
CA LYS A 99 -15.32 14.37 -4.02
C LYS A 99 -14.55 14.75 -5.29
N GLU A 100 -14.83 14.11 -6.41
CA GLU A 100 -14.32 14.58 -7.70
C GLU A 100 -15.11 15.86 -8.10
N ARG A 101 -14.71 17.02 -7.56
CA ARG A 101 -15.24 18.35 -7.94
C ARG A 101 -15.15 18.62 -9.46
N ARG A 102 -14.34 17.82 -10.16
CA ARG A 102 -14.01 17.93 -11.59
C ARG A 102 -15.10 17.45 -12.56
N MET A 103 -16.15 16.78 -12.08
CA MET A 103 -17.25 16.37 -12.96
C MET A 103 -18.33 17.46 -13.12
N ARG A 104 -18.24 18.58 -12.39
CA ARG A 104 -19.33 19.58 -12.31
C ARG A 104 -18.98 20.97 -12.79
N SER A 105 -17.78 21.22 -13.31
CA SER A 105 -17.38 22.58 -13.65
C SER A 105 -17.23 22.83 -15.15
N THR A 106 -17.98 23.82 -15.62
CA THR A 106 -17.95 24.40 -16.98
C THR A 106 -17.19 25.74 -16.95
N ASP A 107 -16.24 25.88 -16.03
CA ASP A 107 -15.56 27.15 -15.78
C ASP A 107 -14.28 27.26 -16.65
N PRO A 108 -14.11 28.31 -17.46
CA PRO A 108 -12.96 28.49 -18.35
C PRO A 108 -11.59 28.47 -17.65
N GLU A 109 -11.52 28.94 -16.40
CA GLU A 109 -10.30 28.88 -15.59
C GLU A 109 -9.88 27.44 -15.25
N GLU A 110 -10.86 26.55 -15.03
CA GLU A 110 -10.60 25.15 -14.73
C GLU A 110 -10.17 24.36 -15.97
N LEU A 111 -10.64 24.74 -17.16
CA LEU A 111 -10.16 24.22 -18.45
C LEU A 111 -8.68 24.56 -18.69
N ALA A 112 -8.23 25.76 -18.30
CA ALA A 112 -6.80 26.12 -18.37
C ALA A 112 -5.93 25.31 -17.38
N ILE A 113 -6.49 24.94 -16.21
CA ILE A 113 -5.86 24.03 -15.25
C ILE A 113 -5.82 22.59 -15.79
N VAL A 114 -6.84 22.14 -16.53
CA VAL A 114 -6.86 20.85 -17.22
C VAL A 114 -5.78 20.78 -18.30
N ASP A 115 -5.55 21.87 -19.04
CA ASP A 115 -4.55 21.90 -20.11
C ASP A 115 -3.12 21.89 -19.56
N ARG A 116 -2.83 22.57 -18.43
CA ARG A 116 -1.55 22.40 -17.72
C ARG A 116 -1.35 20.98 -17.16
N ARG A 117 -2.42 20.22 -16.96
CA ARG A 117 -2.39 18.81 -16.55
C ARG A 117 -2.27 17.85 -17.72
N ARG A 118 -2.27 18.27 -18.99
CA ARG A 118 -1.95 17.37 -20.13
C ARG A 118 -0.51 16.86 -20.11
N SER A 119 0.38 17.56 -19.39
CA SER A 119 1.73 17.10 -19.09
C SER A 119 1.78 16.11 -17.89
N ASP A 120 0.62 15.61 -17.43
CA ASP A 120 0.54 14.63 -16.35
C ASP A 120 1.31 13.36 -16.73
N ARG A 121 2.25 12.98 -15.87
CA ARG A 121 2.90 11.65 -15.86
C ARG A 121 1.91 10.54 -15.41
N ARG A 122 0.61 10.74 -15.58
CA ARG A 122 -0.43 9.76 -15.22
C ARG A 122 -0.40 8.65 -16.26
N ARG A 123 -0.22 7.43 -15.77
CA ARG A 123 -0.29 6.23 -16.60
C ARG A 123 -1.76 5.90 -16.80
N ASN A 124 -2.25 6.10 -18.01
CA ASN A 124 -3.58 5.68 -18.39
C ASN A 124 -3.59 4.16 -18.62
N ASN A 125 -4.73 3.50 -18.40
CA ASN A 125 -4.93 2.06 -18.66
C ASN A 125 -4.14 1.10 -17.76
N LEU A 126 -3.88 1.47 -16.50
CA LEU A 126 -3.35 0.53 -15.51
C LEU A 126 -4.41 -0.52 -15.16
N ILE A 127 -4.01 -1.79 -15.15
CA ILE A 127 -4.82 -2.89 -14.64
C ILE A 127 -4.36 -3.18 -13.21
N ILE A 128 -5.28 -3.14 -12.25
CA ILE A 128 -4.99 -3.37 -10.84
C ILE A 128 -5.69 -4.65 -10.40
N ASP A 129 -4.91 -5.64 -9.99
CA ASP A 129 -5.39 -6.90 -9.44
C ASP A 129 -5.02 -6.99 -7.95
N HIS A 130 -5.88 -7.57 -7.12
CA HIS A 130 -5.53 -7.98 -5.75
C HIS A 130 -5.08 -9.43 -5.77
N ILE A 131 -3.91 -9.72 -5.18
CA ILE A 131 -3.43 -11.09 -5.02
C ILE A 131 -4.09 -11.66 -3.75
N PRO A 132 -4.88 -12.74 -3.87
CA PRO A 132 -5.51 -13.37 -2.71
C PRO A 132 -4.45 -14.02 -1.82
N ALA A 133 -4.77 -14.16 -0.52
CA ALA A 133 -4.01 -15.01 0.36
C ALA A 133 -4.05 -16.46 -0.17
N PRO A 134 -2.96 -17.23 -0.05
CA PRO A 134 -3.00 -18.65 -0.39
C PRO A 134 -4.09 -19.33 0.44
N LEU A 135 -4.90 -20.18 -0.21
CA LEU A 135 -5.91 -20.97 0.49
C LEU A 135 -5.19 -21.86 1.51
N SER A 136 -5.49 -21.66 2.80
CA SER A 136 -4.92 -22.49 3.86
C SER A 136 -5.33 -23.96 3.61
N PRO A 137 -4.38 -24.92 3.69
CA PRO A 137 -4.66 -26.34 3.42
C PRO A 137 -5.70 -26.95 4.38
N ALA A 138 -6.07 -26.25 5.46
CA ALA A 138 -7.09 -26.69 6.42
C ALA A 138 -8.55 -26.61 5.91
N SER A 139 -8.79 -26.19 4.66
CA SER A 139 -10.13 -25.95 4.11
C SER A 139 -10.57 -26.92 3.01
N VAL A 140 -9.82 -28.01 2.77
CA VAL A 140 -10.27 -29.10 1.89
C VAL A 140 -11.05 -30.11 2.73
N PRO A 141 -12.39 -30.19 2.61
CA PRO A 141 -13.12 -31.30 3.21
C PRO A 141 -12.66 -32.61 2.55
N SER A 142 -12.31 -33.58 3.38
CA SER A 142 -11.92 -34.94 2.98
C SER A 142 -13.06 -35.70 2.31
#